data_AF-A0A5M9TYY5-F1
#
_entry.id   AF-A0A5M9TYY5-F1
#
_cell.length_a   1.000
_cell.length_b   1.000
_cell.length_c   1.000
_cell.angle_alpha   90.00
_cell.angle_beta   90.00
_cell.angle_gamma   90.00
#
_symmetry.space_group_name_H-M   'P 1'
#
loop_
_entity.id
_entity.type
_entity.pdbx_description
1 polymer ?
#
loop_
_entity_poly.entity_id
_entity_poly.type
_entity_poly.pdbx_seq_one_letter_code
_entity_poly.pdbx_strand_id
1 'polypeptide(L)' 'MSKQDNVRANNNGGIGIFGLLGVLFVALKLTGVITWSWWWVTLPFWGGIALLLVIIAIITLIALATDRK' A
#
# COMPACT_ATOMS: atom_id res chain seq x y z
N MET A 1 46.11 -1.64 -15.87
CA MET A 1 45.60 -2.07 -14.55
C MET A 1 44.52 -1.08 -14.11
N SER A 2 43.26 -1.30 -14.49
CA SER A 2 42.12 -0.43 -14.11
C SER A 2 41.65 -0.79 -12.69
N LYS A 3 41.45 0.23 -11.85
CA LYS A 3 40.90 0.11 -10.50
C LYS A 3 39.45 -0.40 -10.59
N GLN A 4 39.14 -1.48 -9.88
CA GLN A 4 37.76 -1.85 -9.57
C GLN A 4 37.24 -0.93 -8.45
N ASP A 5 36.29 -0.10 -8.79
CA ASP A 5 35.41 0.60 -7.86
C ASP A 5 34.45 -0.42 -7.22
N ASN A 6 34.73 -0.76 -5.97
CA ASN A 6 33.84 -1.52 -5.10
C ASN A 6 32.63 -0.65 -4.76
N VAL A 7 31.63 -0.59 -5.64
CA VAL A 7 30.33 0.01 -5.32
C VAL A 7 29.64 -0.92 -4.32
N ARG A 8 29.82 -0.63 -3.03
CA ARG A 8 29.01 -1.22 -1.96
C ARG A 8 27.60 -0.70 -2.14
N ALA A 9 26.72 -1.51 -2.73
CA ALA A 9 25.29 -1.28 -2.66
C ALA A 9 24.88 -1.40 -1.19
N ASN A 10 24.81 -0.26 -0.49
CA ASN A 10 24.20 -0.19 0.83
C ASN A 10 22.69 -0.42 0.65
N ASN A 11 22.31 -1.69 0.68
CA ASN A 11 20.91 -2.12 0.71
C ASN A 11 20.36 -1.87 2.13
N ASN A 12 20.20 -0.59 2.49
CA ASN A 12 19.44 -0.18 3.67
C ASN A 12 17.95 -0.37 3.37
N GLY A 13 17.52 -1.63 3.28
CA GLY A 13 16.12 -2.03 3.20
C GLY A 13 15.44 -1.82 4.56
N GLY A 14 15.20 -0.56 4.93
CA GLY A 14 14.36 -0.23 6.07
C GLY A 14 12.92 -0.65 5.78
N ILE A 15 12.23 -1.22 6.77
CA ILE A 15 10.79 -1.46 6.69
C ILE A 15 10.12 -0.13 6.30
N GLY A 16 9.41 -0.14 5.17
CA GLY A 16 8.69 1.02 4.70
C GLY A 16 7.69 1.49 5.75
N ILE A 17 7.56 2.80 5.91
CA ILE A 17 6.64 3.45 6.85
C ILE A 17 5.22 2.85 6.80
N PHE A 18 4.75 2.44 5.61
CA PHE A 18 3.49 1.74 5.40
C PHE A 18 3.34 0.44 6.18
N GLY A 19 4.39 -0.38 6.29
CA GLY A 19 4.39 -1.61 7.07
C GLY A 19 4.26 -1.33 8.57
N LEU A 20 5.02 -0.34 9.07
CA LEU A 20 4.93 0.11 10.47
C LEU A 20 3.56 0.70 10.80
N LEU A 21 2.96 1.50 9.92
CA LEU A 21 1.60 2.01 10.10
C LEU A 21 0.57 0.87 10.13
N GLY A 22 0.73 -0.14 9.26
CA GLY A 22 -0.13 -1.33 9.27
C GLY A 22 -0.09 -2.07 10.60
N VAL A 23 1.12 -2.32 11.14
CA VAL A 23 1.29 -2.98 12.44
C VAL A 23 0.79 -2.11 13.60
N LEU A 24 1.02 -0.79 13.56
CA LEU A 24 0.57 0.15 14.59
C LEU A 24 -0.96 0.20 14.70
N PHE A 25 -1.68 0.22 13.56
CA PHE A 25 -3.15 0.18 13.56
C PHE A 25 -3.71 -1.10 14.18
N VAL A 26 -3.06 -2.24 13.91
CA VAL A 26 -3.44 -3.54 14.50
C VAL A 26 -3.16 -3.54 16.01
N ALA A 27 -2.02 -3.01 16.44
CA ALA A 27 -1.66 -2.91 17.85
C ALA A 27 -2.65 -2.02 18.63
N LEU A 28 -3.03 -0.85 18.09
CA LEU A 28 -4.03 0.04 18.72
C LEU A 28 -5.43 -0.60 18.86
N LYS A 29 -5.81 -1.48 17.93
CA LYS A 29 -7.07 -2.23 18.01
C LYS A 29 -7.04 -3.26 19.15
N LEU A 30 -5.91 -3.95 19.31
CA LEU A 30 -5.73 -4.97 20.35
C LEU A 30 -5.59 -4.36 21.75
N THR A 31 -5.02 -3.17 21.87
CA THR A 31 -4.96 -2.41 23.14
C THR A 31 -6.29 -1.75 23.51
N GLY A 32 -7.35 -1.93 22.71
CA GLY A 32 -8.70 -1.49 23.05
C GLY A 32 -8.94 0.02 22.95
N VAL A 33 -8.01 0.77 22.36
CA VAL A 33 -8.13 2.23 22.18
C VAL A 33 -9.25 2.58 21.18
N ILE A 34 -9.58 1.66 20.26
CA ILE A 34 -10.52 1.89 19.18
C ILE A 34 -11.56 0.76 19.11
N THR A 35 -12.83 1.06 19.38
CA THR A 35 -13.96 0.10 19.34
C THR A 35 -14.52 -0.15 17.93
N TRP A 36 -14.04 0.56 16.92
CA TRP A 36 -14.55 0.50 15.55
C TRP A 36 -14.42 -0.87 14.87
N SER A 37 -15.14 -1.07 13.78
CA SER A 37 -15.12 -2.31 12.99
C SER A 37 -13.70 -2.68 12.50
N TRP A 38 -13.43 -3.99 12.46
CA TRP A 38 -12.17 -4.55 11.94
C TRP A 38 -11.87 -4.16 10.49
N TRP A 39 -12.89 -3.83 9.70
CA TRP A 39 -12.76 -3.28 8.35
C TRP A 39 -11.90 -2.01 8.29
N TRP A 40 -11.96 -1.13 9.29
CA TRP A 40 -11.13 0.07 9.33
C TRP A 40 -9.70 -0.20 9.77
N VAL A 41 -9.45 -1.33 10.45
CA VAL A 41 -8.12 -1.74 10.91
C VAL A 41 -7.31 -2.36 9.78
N THR A 42 -7.99 -2.99 8.82
CA THR A 42 -7.36 -3.59 7.63
C THR A 42 -7.22 -2.60 6.47
N LEU A 43 -7.76 -1.38 6.56
CA LEU A 43 -7.56 -0.30 5.59
C LEU A 43 -6.11 -0.08 5.14
N PRO A 44 -5.08 -0.07 6.01
CA PRO A 44 -3.69 0.03 5.54
C PRO A 44 -3.25 -1.14 4.64
N PHE A 45 -3.88 -2.32 4.75
CA PHE A 45 -3.58 -3.50 3.93
C PHE A 45 -4.37 -3.54 2.61
N TRP A 46 -5.65 -3.17 2.63
CA TRP A 46 -6.51 -3.20 1.44
C TRP A 46 -6.68 -1.83 0.78
N GLY A 47 -6.30 -0.74 1.42
CA GLY A 47 -6.51 0.62 0.94
C GLY A 47 -5.79 0.90 -0.37
N GLY A 48 -4.55 0.41 -0.51
CA GLY A 48 -3.83 0.45 -1.78
C GLY A 48 -4.51 -0.39 -2.87
N ILE A 49 -4.95 -1.60 -2.53
CA ILE A 49 -5.64 -2.53 -3.46
C ILE A 49 -7.00 -1.97 -3.90
N ALA A 50 -7.77 -1.41 -2.95
CA ALA A 50 -9.07 -0.81 -3.19
C ALA A 50 -8.96 0.43 -4.07
N LEU A 51 -7.97 1.29 -3.83
CA LEU A 51 -7.72 2.45 -4.68
C LEU A 51 -7.37 2.03 -6.12
N LEU A 52 -6.53 1.00 -6.28
CA LEU A 52 -6.20 0.45 -7.59
C LEU A 52 -7.42 -0.14 -8.30
N LEU A 53 -8.27 -0.90 -7.59
CA LEU A 53 -9.52 -1.45 -8.13
C LEU A 53 -10.47 -0.35 -8.60
N VAL A 54 -10.62 0.73 -7.82
CA VAL A 54 -11.47 1.87 -8.19
C VAL A 54 -10.94 2.56 -9.45
N ILE A 55 -9.63 2.76 -9.57
CA ILE A 55 -9.02 3.35 -10.77
C ILE A 55 -9.30 2.48 -12.00
N ILE A 56 -9.11 1.16 -11.90
CA ILE A 56 -9.40 0.22 -12.99
C ILE A 56 -10.88 0.24 -13.36
N ALA A 57 -11.77 0.25 -12.37
CA ALA A 57 -13.22 0.31 -12.58
C ALA A 57 -13.63 1.60 -13.34
N ILE A 58 -13.02 2.74 -13.00
CA ILE A 58 -13.29 4.01 -13.69
C ILE A 58 -12.78 3.97 -15.13
N ILE A 59 -11.55 3.49 -15.35
CA ILE A 59 -10.97 3.40 -16.70
C ILE A 59 -11.82 2.48 -17.59
N THR A 60 -12.22 1.31 -17.08
CA THR A 60 -13.07 0.37 -17.82
C THR A 60 -14.45 0.97 -18.11
N LEU A 61 -15.05 1.69 -17.17
CA LEU A 61 -16.30 2.43 -17.39
C LEU A 61 -16.18 3.47 -18.51
N ILE A 62 -15.10 4.26 -18.51
CA ILE A 62 -14.86 5.30 -19.52
C ILE A 62 -14.60 4.67 -20.89
N ALA A 63 -13.81 3.59 -20.94
CA ALA A 63 -13.53 2.87 -22.18
C ALA A 63 -14.82 2.28 -22.77
N LEU A 64 -15.65 1.62 -21.95
CA LEU A 64 -16.96 1.10 -22.37
C LEU A 64 -17.93 2.22 -22.78
N ALA A 65 -17.90 3.37 -22.11
CA ALA A 65 -18.74 4.52 -22.47
C ALA A 65 -18.29 5.21 -23.77
N THR A 66 -17.01 5.13 -24.10
CA THR A 66 -16.43 5.68 -25.33
C THR A 66 -16.67 4.76 -26.52
N ASP A 67 -16.54 3.44 -26.35
CA ASP A 67 -16.84 2.42 -27.37
C ASP A 67 -18.32 2.40 -27.78
N ARG A 68 -19.21 2.82 -26.87
CA ARG A 68 -20.66 2.96 -27.11
C ARG A 68 -21.07 4.17 -27.98
N LYS A 69 -20.15 5.09 -28.30
CA LYS A 69 -20.43 6.26 -29.17
C LYS A 69 -19.94 6.02 -30.59
#